data_AF-A0A2P6PFM2-F1
#
_entry.id   AF-A0A2P6PFM2-F1
#
_cell.length_a   1.000
_cell.length_b   1.000
_cell.length_c   1.000
_cell.angle_alpha   90.00
_cell.angle_beta   90.00
_cell.angle_gamma   90.00
#
_symmetry.space_group_name_H-M   'P 1'
#
loop_
_entity.id
_entity.type
_entity.pdbx_description
1 polymer ?
#
loop_
_entity_poly.entity_id
_entity_poly.type
_entity_poly.pdbx_seq_one_letter_code
_entity_poly.pdbx_strand_id
1 'polypeptide(L)'
;MVTNMVVEDASFEDDQLAAMTTDDIVRATRLLDNEIRILKAPSLSLTLSEELQRTNLEPDSYKEKIKENQEKIKLNKQLPYLVDNIVEMMSLLLFKNYLVLTDEAEEDRANMDLDSQRKGKCVVLKTSTRQTIFLPVVGLVDLDKIKPGDLVGVNKDSYLILDTLPSEYDS
;
A
#
# COMPACT_ATOMS: atom_id res chain seq x y z
N MET A 1 37.05 10.81 6.39
CA MET A 1 36.56 9.42 6.38
C MET A 1 35.84 9.26 5.06
N VAL A 2 36.41 8.68 4.00
CA VAL A 2 36.77 7.28 3.84
C VAL A 2 37.91 7.17 2.80
N THR A 3 39.09 6.73 3.22
CA THR A 3 40.19 6.29 2.35
C THR A 3 40.89 5.15 3.06
N ASN A 4 40.34 3.93 2.98
CA ASN A 4 41.00 2.71 3.45
C ASN A 4 40.30 1.43 2.93
N MET A 5 40.13 1.28 1.61
CA MET A 5 39.53 0.06 1.03
C MET A 5 40.18 -0.40 -0.30
N VAL A 6 41.44 -0.01 -0.60
CA VAL A 6 42.06 -0.35 -1.91
C VAL A 6 43.45 -0.98 -1.77
N VAL A 7 43.92 -1.32 -0.56
CA VAL A 7 45.32 -1.75 -0.37
C VAL A 7 45.47 -3.25 -0.04
N GLU A 8 44.39 -4.00 0.22
CA GLU A 8 44.51 -5.43 0.58
C GLU A 8 44.33 -6.41 -0.60
N ASP A 9 43.70 -6.02 -1.72
CA ASP A 9 43.39 -6.95 -2.83
C ASP A 9 44.56 -7.25 -3.79
N ALA A 10 45.57 -6.37 -3.90
CA ALA A 10 46.65 -6.56 -4.87
C ALA A 10 47.53 -7.80 -4.57
N SER A 11 47.61 -8.23 -3.30
CA SER A 11 48.41 -9.39 -2.90
C SER A 11 47.76 -10.73 -3.24
N PHE A 12 46.42 -10.79 -3.28
CA PHE A 12 45.68 -12.04 -3.53
C PHE A 12 45.58 -12.35 -5.03
N GLU A 13 45.50 -11.32 -5.87
CA GLU A 13 45.47 -11.46 -7.33
C GLU A 13 46.83 -11.94 -7.89
N ASP A 14 47.95 -11.44 -7.36
CA ASP A 14 49.30 -11.85 -7.79
C ASP A 14 49.62 -13.32 -7.46
N ASP A 15 49.16 -13.81 -6.29
CA ASP A 15 49.32 -15.21 -5.87
C ASP A 15 48.47 -16.18 -6.72
N GLN A 16 47.26 -15.77 -7.14
CA GLN A 16 46.42 -16.54 -8.06
C GLN A 16 46.99 -16.56 -9.48
N LEU A 17 47.52 -15.43 -9.97
CA LEU A 17 48.13 -15.33 -11.28
C LEU A 17 49.42 -16.17 -11.38
N ALA A 18 50.20 -16.25 -10.30
CA ALA A 18 51.41 -17.07 -10.24
C ALA A 18 51.11 -18.59 -10.25
N ALA A 19 49.93 -19.01 -9.78
CA ALA A 19 49.51 -20.41 -9.75
C ALA A 19 48.88 -20.88 -11.07
N MET A 20 48.47 -19.96 -11.95
CA MET A 20 47.84 -20.28 -13.24
C MET A 20 48.86 -20.48 -14.35
N THR A 21 48.57 -21.40 -15.27
CA THR A 21 49.40 -21.55 -16.46
C THR A 21 49.14 -20.39 -17.43
N THR A 22 50.12 -20.06 -18.27
CA THR A 22 50.00 -18.98 -19.27
C THR A 22 48.81 -19.17 -20.21
N ASP A 23 48.44 -20.42 -20.50
CA ASP A 23 47.30 -20.75 -21.36
C ASP A 23 45.96 -20.51 -20.64
N ASP A 24 45.89 -20.78 -19.33
CA ASP A 24 44.70 -20.51 -18.52
C ASP A 24 44.45 -19.00 -18.40
N ILE A 25 45.52 -18.21 -18.24
CA ILE A 25 45.45 -16.75 -18.22
C ILE A 25 44.91 -16.23 -19.56
N VAL A 26 45.47 -16.69 -20.69
CA VAL A 26 45.01 -16.28 -22.03
C VAL A 26 43.55 -16.66 -22.28
N ARG A 27 43.12 -17.82 -21.78
CA ARG A 27 41.72 -18.25 -21.88
C ARG A 27 40.81 -17.39 -21.01
N ALA A 28 41.21 -17.09 -19.78
CA ALA A 28 40.47 -16.22 -18.86
C ALA A 28 40.33 -14.80 -19.42
N THR A 29 41.40 -14.21 -19.97
CA THR A 29 41.35 -12.89 -20.62
C THR A 29 40.35 -12.86 -21.77
N ARG A 30 40.32 -13.90 -22.62
CA ARG A 30 39.36 -13.97 -23.74
C ARG A 30 37.92 -14.14 -23.27
N LEU A 31 37.69 -14.86 -22.17
CA LEU A 31 36.36 -15.01 -21.59
C LEU A 31 35.87 -13.69 -20.99
N LEU A 32 36.74 -13.00 -20.24
CA LEU A 32 36.46 -11.68 -19.67
C LEU A 32 36.24 -10.63 -20.76
N ASP A 33 37.02 -10.64 -21.84
CA ASP A 33 36.81 -9.73 -22.99
C ASP A 33 35.46 -9.95 -23.66
N ASN A 34 35.03 -11.21 -23.81
CA ASN A 34 33.71 -11.52 -24.34
C ASN A 34 32.61 -11.09 -23.37
N GLU A 35 32.78 -11.28 -22.06
CA GLU A 35 31.84 -10.85 -21.04
C GLU A 35 31.72 -9.32 -20.99
N ILE A 36 32.84 -8.60 -21.00
CA ILE A 36 32.90 -7.15 -21.10
C ILE A 36 32.22 -6.67 -22.39
N ARG A 37 32.41 -7.38 -23.50
CA ARG A 37 31.76 -7.05 -24.78
C ARG A 37 30.26 -7.29 -24.75
N ILE A 38 29.77 -8.33 -24.08
CA ILE A 38 28.34 -8.61 -23.92
C ILE A 38 27.70 -7.59 -22.96
N LEU A 39 28.38 -7.24 -21.87
CA LEU A 39 27.92 -6.24 -20.90
C LEU A 39 27.94 -4.81 -21.49
N LYS A 40 28.96 -4.48 -22.29
CA LYS A 40 29.03 -3.22 -23.05
C LYS A 40 28.29 -3.30 -24.40
N ALA A 41 27.69 -4.44 -24.75
CA ALA A 41 26.93 -4.54 -25.98
C ALA A 41 25.79 -3.54 -25.90
N PRO A 42 25.63 -2.67 -26.92
CA PRO A 42 24.64 -1.61 -26.87
C PRO A 42 23.23 -2.17 -26.71
N SER A 43 22.93 -3.40 -27.15
CA SER A 43 21.64 -4.05 -26.94
C SER A 43 21.32 -4.32 -25.46
N LEU A 44 22.27 -4.87 -24.68
CA LEU A 44 22.04 -5.16 -23.26
C LEU A 44 22.04 -3.87 -22.43
N SER A 45 22.94 -2.92 -22.75
CA SER A 45 22.94 -1.59 -22.13
C SER A 45 21.66 -0.80 -22.43
N LEU A 46 21.10 -0.94 -23.65
CA LEU A 46 19.82 -0.32 -24.02
C LEU A 46 18.69 -0.92 -23.19
N THR A 47 18.62 -2.25 -23.07
CA THR A 47 17.58 -2.91 -22.27
C THR A 47 17.64 -2.53 -20.79
N LEU A 48 18.83 -2.42 -20.20
CA LEU A 48 18.97 -1.97 -18.81
C LEU A 48 18.58 -0.50 -18.65
N SER A 49 18.93 0.36 -19.62
CA SER A 49 18.52 1.77 -19.58
C SER A 49 17.02 1.96 -19.78
N GLU A 50 16.37 1.14 -20.62
CA GLU A 50 14.93 1.13 -20.83
C GLU A 50 14.18 0.63 -19.59
N GLU A 51 14.66 -0.45 -18.96
CA GLU A 51 14.09 -0.96 -17.71
C GLU A 51 14.27 0.07 -16.58
N LEU A 52 15.46 0.66 -16.42
CA LEU A 52 15.67 1.75 -15.46
C LEU A 52 14.77 2.96 -15.74
N GLN A 53 14.57 3.33 -17.01
CA GLN A 53 13.64 4.41 -17.36
C GLN A 53 12.20 4.07 -17.02
N ARG A 54 11.75 2.84 -17.32
CA ARG A 54 10.40 2.37 -16.95
C ARG A 54 10.19 2.37 -15.44
N THR A 55 11.13 1.81 -14.68
CA THR A 55 11.09 1.79 -13.22
C THR A 55 11.14 3.20 -12.61
N ASN A 56 11.73 4.19 -13.28
CA ASN A 56 11.70 5.59 -12.80
C ASN A 56 10.40 6.33 -13.18
N LEU A 57 9.77 6.01 -14.32
CA LEU A 57 8.50 6.63 -14.73
C LEU A 57 7.30 6.14 -13.91
N GLU A 58 7.34 4.87 -13.48
CA GLU A 58 6.28 4.25 -12.70
C GLU A 58 5.99 4.92 -11.33
N PRO A 59 6.99 5.19 -10.46
CA PRO A 59 6.77 5.89 -9.20
C PRO A 59 6.32 7.33 -9.41
N ASP A 60 6.78 8.00 -10.47
CA ASP A 60 6.34 9.35 -10.81
C ASP A 60 4.85 9.37 -11.18
N SER A 61 4.38 8.39 -11.96
CA SER A 61 2.94 8.24 -12.26
C SER A 61 2.11 7.99 -11.00
N TYR A 62 2.58 7.12 -10.09
CA TYR A 62 1.88 6.90 -8.82
C TYR A 62 1.89 8.13 -7.92
N LYS A 63 2.98 8.90 -7.89
CA LYS A 63 3.10 10.13 -7.14
C LYS A 63 2.11 11.20 -7.63
N GLU A 64 1.93 11.31 -8.94
CA GLU A 64 0.93 12.21 -9.53
C GLU A 64 -0.50 11.79 -9.14
N LYS A 65 -0.83 10.50 -9.24
CA LYS A 65 -2.13 9.96 -8.81
C LYS A 65 -2.40 10.17 -7.32
N ILE A 66 -1.38 10.01 -6.47
CA ILE A 66 -1.48 10.29 -5.04
C ILE A 66 -1.79 11.77 -4.80
N LYS A 67 -1.10 12.67 -5.52
CA LYS A 67 -1.33 14.11 -5.40
C LYS A 67 -2.76 14.49 -5.82
N GLU A 68 -3.24 13.97 -6.94
CA GLU A 68 -4.62 14.19 -7.41
C GLU A 68 -5.65 13.68 -6.39
N ASN A 69 -5.45 12.49 -5.84
CA ASN A 69 -6.33 11.93 -4.81
C ASN A 69 -6.29 12.74 -3.51
N GLN A 70 -5.12 13.23 -3.09
CA GLN A 70 -5.01 14.11 -1.93
C GLN A 70 -5.77 15.43 -2.14
N GLU A 71 -5.75 16.00 -3.34
CA GLU A 71 -6.54 17.18 -3.67
C GLU A 71 -8.05 16.89 -3.63
N LYS A 72 -8.49 15.77 -4.19
CA LYS A 72 -9.89 15.31 -4.08
C LYS A 72 -10.33 15.10 -2.63
N ILE A 73 -9.48 14.53 -1.79
CA ILE A 73 -9.75 14.36 -0.35
C ILE A 73 -9.86 15.73 0.33
N LYS A 74 -8.96 16.67 0.03
CA LYS A 74 -9.01 18.03 0.60
C LYS A 74 -10.30 18.75 0.24
N LEU A 75 -10.77 18.64 -1.01
CA LEU A 75 -12.03 19.22 -1.45
C LEU A 75 -13.22 18.61 -0.69
N ASN A 76 -13.22 17.29 -0.49
CA ASN A 76 -14.28 16.61 0.29
C ASN A 76 -14.21 16.91 1.80
N LYS A 77 -13.04 17.27 2.33
CA LYS A 77 -12.87 17.72 3.73
C LYS A 77 -13.22 19.20 3.94
N GLN A 78 -13.58 19.95 2.89
CA GLN A 78 -14.03 21.33 3.06
C GLN A 78 -15.36 21.33 3.83
N LEU A 79 -15.47 22.29 4.75
CA LEU A 79 -16.72 22.56 5.44
C LEU A 79 -17.79 22.97 4.41
N PRO A 80 -19.06 22.60 4.60
CA PRO A 80 -19.62 22.00 5.81
C PRO A 80 -19.69 20.45 5.75
N TYR A 81 -19.31 19.79 6.86
CA TYR A 81 -19.58 18.37 7.11
C TYR A 81 -20.49 18.21 8.34
N LEU A 82 -21.16 17.06 8.43
CA LEU A 82 -22.01 16.71 9.57
C LEU A 82 -21.13 16.16 10.70
N VAL A 83 -21.45 16.50 11.94
CA VAL A 83 -20.78 15.93 13.12
C VAL A 83 -21.69 14.87 13.70
N ASP A 84 -21.20 13.63 13.73
CA ASP A 84 -21.95 12.45 14.16
C ASP A 84 -21.16 11.66 15.20
N ASN A 85 -21.88 10.82 15.95
CA ASN A 85 -21.30 9.98 16.97
C ASN A 85 -21.30 8.51 16.53
N ILE A 86 -20.22 7.79 16.85
CA ILE A 86 -20.14 6.35 16.59
C ILE A 86 -20.78 5.59 17.73
N VAL A 87 -21.77 4.74 17.42
CA VAL A 87 -22.49 3.97 18.43
C VAL A 87 -21.84 2.61 18.61
N GLU A 88 -21.67 1.88 17.52
CA GLU A 88 -21.15 0.52 17.52
C GLU A 88 -20.33 0.26 16.27
N MET A 89 -19.38 -0.67 16.41
CA MET A 89 -18.49 -1.12 15.36
C MET A 89 -18.56 -2.63 15.34
N MET A 90 -18.92 -3.22 14.20
CA MET A 90 -19.03 -4.66 14.05
C MET A 90 -18.15 -5.13 12.90
N SER A 91 -17.62 -6.35 12.99
CA SER A 91 -16.90 -6.95 11.86
C SER A 91 -17.79 -8.01 11.23
N LEU A 92 -18.23 -7.77 9.99
CA LEU A 92 -19.07 -8.72 9.25
C LEU A 92 -18.38 -10.06 9.03
N LEU A 93 -17.04 -10.05 8.93
CA LEU A 93 -16.20 -11.24 8.81
C LEU A 93 -16.31 -12.15 10.04
N LEU A 94 -16.32 -11.56 11.23
CA LEU A 94 -16.44 -12.30 12.48
C LEU A 94 -17.84 -12.88 12.64
N PHE A 95 -18.87 -12.09 12.30
CA PHE A 95 -20.27 -12.50 12.38
C PHE A 95 -20.60 -13.63 11.39
N LYS A 96 -20.11 -13.55 10.14
CA LYS A 96 -20.33 -14.59 9.14
C LYS A 96 -19.59 -15.88 9.48
N ASN A 97 -18.38 -15.84 10.02
CA ASN A 97 -17.68 -17.04 10.47
C ASN A 97 -18.37 -17.70 11.68
N TYR A 98 -19.00 -16.92 12.55
CA TYR A 98 -19.78 -17.45 13.68
C TYR A 98 -21.11 -18.06 13.21
N LEU A 99 -21.81 -17.42 12.25
CA LEU A 99 -23.05 -17.94 11.67
C LEU A 99 -22.83 -19.13 10.73
N VAL A 100 -21.71 -19.26 10.02
CA VAL A 100 -21.43 -20.43 9.17
C VAL A 100 -21.29 -21.72 9.99
N LEU A 101 -21.03 -21.63 11.31
CA LEU A 101 -21.05 -22.79 12.20
C LEU A 101 -22.46 -23.18 12.66
N THR A 102 -23.47 -22.34 12.43
CA THR A 102 -24.86 -22.55 12.83
C THR A 102 -25.80 -22.22 11.67
N ASP A 103 -26.23 -23.26 10.97
CA ASP A 103 -27.37 -23.34 10.03
C ASP A 103 -27.15 -22.98 8.55
N GLU A 104 -27.04 -24.05 7.75
CA GLU A 104 -27.88 -24.39 6.58
C GLU A 104 -28.61 -23.28 5.80
N ALA A 105 -27.92 -22.23 5.35
CA ALA A 105 -28.51 -21.21 4.47
C ALA A 105 -27.78 -21.07 3.12
N GLU A 106 -27.60 -22.18 2.39
CA GLU A 106 -27.03 -22.18 1.03
C GLU A 106 -28.03 -21.93 -0.11
N GLU A 107 -29.31 -21.64 0.13
CA GLU A 107 -30.31 -21.66 -0.97
C GLU A 107 -30.61 -20.35 -1.71
N ASP A 108 -30.23 -19.16 -1.24
CA ASP A 108 -30.59 -17.90 -1.93
C ASP A 108 -29.38 -17.10 -2.44
N ARG A 109 -28.60 -17.70 -3.35
CA ARG A 109 -27.45 -17.04 -4.00
C ARG A 109 -27.81 -16.00 -5.08
N ALA A 110 -29.07 -15.86 -5.47
CA ALA A 110 -29.46 -15.01 -6.59
C ALA A 110 -29.79 -13.55 -6.23
N ASN A 111 -29.94 -13.20 -4.95
CA ASN A 111 -30.33 -11.85 -4.52
C ASN A 111 -29.48 -11.31 -3.35
N MET A 112 -28.30 -11.88 -3.11
CA MET A 112 -27.40 -11.37 -2.07
C MET A 112 -26.80 -10.04 -2.51
N ASP A 113 -27.17 -8.98 -1.80
CA ASP A 113 -26.68 -7.62 -1.99
C ASP A 113 -25.13 -7.60 -1.98
N LEU A 114 -24.52 -6.85 -2.90
CA LEU A 114 -23.05 -6.81 -3.07
C LEU A 114 -22.35 -6.36 -1.79
N ASP A 115 -23.04 -5.59 -0.95
CA ASP A 115 -22.55 -5.14 0.35
C ASP A 115 -22.48 -6.25 1.40
N SER A 116 -23.31 -7.30 1.29
CA SER A 116 -23.26 -8.48 2.17
C SER A 116 -22.07 -9.41 1.88
N GLN A 117 -21.43 -9.26 0.71
CA GLN A 117 -20.22 -9.99 0.37
C GLN A 117 -18.94 -9.27 0.84
N ARG A 118 -19.03 -7.99 1.21
CA ARG A 118 -17.85 -7.22 1.65
C ARG A 118 -17.41 -7.69 3.03
N LYS A 119 -16.23 -8.31 3.05
CA LYS A 119 -15.50 -8.73 4.24
C LYS A 119 -14.83 -7.50 4.88
N GLY A 120 -15.61 -6.67 5.57
CA GLY A 120 -15.13 -5.44 6.21
C GLY A 120 -15.65 -5.26 7.63
N LYS A 121 -15.09 -4.29 8.36
CA LYS A 121 -15.75 -3.76 9.57
C LYS A 121 -16.80 -2.76 9.12
N CYS A 122 -17.98 -2.84 9.72
CA CYS A 122 -19.08 -1.91 9.54
C CYS A 122 -19.23 -1.03 10.79
N VAL A 123 -19.83 0.15 10.60
CA VAL A 123 -19.99 1.15 11.64
C VAL A 123 -21.44 1.57 11.71
N VAL A 124 -21.97 1.71 12.91
CA VAL A 124 -23.27 2.31 13.17
C VAL A 124 -23.05 3.73 13.64
N LEU A 125 -23.54 4.68 12.85
CA LEU A 125 -23.45 6.12 13.12
C LEU A 125 -24.78 6.61 13.67
N LYS A 126 -24.73 7.48 14.68
CA LYS A 126 -25.88 8.24 15.15
C LYS A 126 -25.68 9.70 14.78
N THR A 127 -26.57 10.18 13.92
CA THR A 127 -26.48 11.54 13.44
C THR A 127 -26.94 12.56 14.48
N SER A 128 -26.44 13.78 14.38
CA SER A 128 -26.96 14.91 15.17
C SER A 128 -28.47 15.14 14.97
N THR A 129 -29.02 14.72 13.82
CA THR A 129 -30.46 14.72 13.52
C THR A 129 -31.22 13.51 14.11
N ARG A 130 -30.60 12.75 15.03
CA ARG A 130 -31.15 11.56 15.71
C ARG A 130 -31.49 10.40 14.78
N GLN A 131 -30.87 10.33 13.60
CA GLN A 131 -30.98 9.19 12.70
C GLN A 131 -29.88 8.18 13.04
N THR A 132 -30.16 6.89 12.88
CA THR A 132 -29.16 5.83 13.04
C THR A 132 -28.91 5.20 11.68
N ILE A 133 -27.66 5.30 11.20
CA ILE A 133 -27.27 4.91 9.86
C ILE A 133 -26.24 3.80 9.97
N PHE A 134 -26.48 2.70 9.24
CA PHE A 134 -25.54 1.60 9.12
C PHE A 134 -24.63 1.84 7.92
N LEU A 135 -23.31 1.84 8.17
CA LEU A 135 -22.29 2.06 7.15
C LEU A 135 -21.49 0.75 6.93
N PRO A 136 -21.71 0.04 5.80
CA PRO A 136 -20.97 -1.19 5.50
C PRO A 136 -19.52 -0.92 5.08
N VAL A 137 -19.24 0.27 4.57
CA VAL A 137 -17.91 0.71 4.14
C VAL A 137 -17.52 1.94 4.93
N VAL A 138 -16.32 1.88 5.50
CA VAL A 138 -15.78 2.91 6.38
C VAL A 138 -14.93 3.81 5.50
N GLY A 139 -15.08 5.13 5.70
CA GLY A 139 -14.51 6.15 4.82
C GLY A 139 -12.98 6.26 4.88
N LEU A 140 -12.46 7.46 5.12
CA LEU A 140 -11.03 7.75 5.02
C LEU A 140 -10.22 7.47 6.30
N VAL A 141 -10.89 7.04 7.37
CA VAL A 141 -10.27 6.86 8.69
C VAL A 141 -10.12 5.38 9.03
N ASP A 142 -8.99 5.04 9.65
CA ASP A 142 -8.71 3.70 10.12
C ASP A 142 -9.65 3.29 11.26
N LEU A 143 -10.26 2.12 11.09
CA LEU A 143 -11.20 1.53 12.04
C LEU A 143 -10.61 1.15 13.39
N ASP A 144 -9.29 0.93 13.46
CA ASP A 144 -8.62 0.55 14.70
C ASP A 144 -8.39 1.73 15.65
N LYS A 145 -8.45 2.96 15.12
CA LYS A 145 -8.26 4.19 15.91
C LYS A 145 -9.56 4.70 16.51
N ILE A 146 -10.68 4.25 15.95
CA ILE A 146 -12.02 4.71 16.27
C ILE A 146 -12.63 3.82 17.36
N LYS A 147 -13.28 4.44 18.34
CA LYS A 147 -14.03 3.76 19.39
C LYS A 147 -15.51 4.17 19.40
N PRO A 148 -16.39 3.30 19.92
CA PRO A 148 -17.74 3.71 20.30
C PRO A 148 -17.72 4.94 21.22
N GLY A 149 -18.50 5.96 20.88
CA GLY A 149 -18.56 7.24 21.59
C GLY A 149 -17.67 8.33 21.02
N ASP A 150 -16.85 8.04 19.99
CA ASP A 150 -16.04 9.06 19.33
C ASP A 150 -16.89 9.93 18.39
N LEU A 151 -16.60 11.23 18.41
CA LEU A 151 -17.13 12.21 17.47
C LEU A 151 -16.37 12.14 16.16
N VAL A 152 -17.11 12.08 15.05
CA VAL A 152 -16.54 12.01 13.71
C VAL A 152 -17.20 13.01 12.78
N GLY A 153 -16.39 13.55 11.87
CA GLY A 153 -16.85 14.35 10.75
C GLY A 153 -17.28 13.44 9.60
N VAL A 154 -18.53 13.60 9.18
CA VAL A 154 -19.21 12.74 8.21
C VAL A 154 -19.70 13.59 7.03
N ASN A 155 -19.62 13.07 5.81
CA ASN A 155 -20.18 13.75 4.64
C ASN A 155 -21.72 13.74 4.68
N LYS A 156 -22.35 14.87 4.39
CA LYS A 156 -23.81 15.05 4.47
C LYS A 156 -24.61 14.14 3.52
N ASP A 157 -24.08 13.87 2.32
CA ASP A 157 -24.82 13.15 1.28
C ASP A 157 -24.51 11.65 1.29
N SER A 158 -23.26 11.27 1.55
CA SER A 158 -22.81 9.87 1.49
C SER A 158 -22.65 9.20 2.85
N TYR A 159 -22.73 9.96 3.94
CA TYR A 159 -22.48 9.49 5.31
C TYR A 159 -21.11 8.81 5.53
N LEU A 160 -20.15 9.04 4.63
CA LEU A 160 -18.79 8.54 4.76
C LEU A 160 -18.02 9.35 5.82
N ILE A 161 -17.34 8.63 6.71
CA ILE A 161 -16.46 9.21 7.74
C ILE A 161 -15.24 9.83 7.05
N LEU A 162 -15.04 11.13 7.26
CA LEU A 162 -13.97 11.93 6.67
C LEU A 162 -12.81 12.15 7.65
N ASP A 163 -13.13 12.41 8.92
CA ASP A 163 -12.14 12.68 9.97
C ASP A 163 -12.68 12.35 11.37
N THR A 164 -11.77 12.11 12.31
CA THR A 164 -12.09 12.00 13.73
C THR A 164 -11.96 13.34 14.40
N LEU A 165 -12.98 13.75 15.14
CA LEU A 165 -12.99 15.01 15.88
C LEU A 165 -12.58 14.75 17.33
N PRO A 166 -11.93 15.71 17.98
CA PRO A 166 -11.64 15.60 19.41
C PRO A 166 -12.94 15.56 20.21
N SER A 167 -12.91 14.88 21.35
CA SER A 167 -14.03 14.87 22.29
C SER A 167 -14.35 16.29 22.75
N GLU A 168 -15.60 16.70 22.62
CA GLU A 168 -16.07 17.94 23.23
C GLU A 168 -16.27 17.75 24.74
N TYR A 169 -15.88 18.77 25.51
CA TYR A 169 -16.18 18.88 26.94
C TYR A 169 -17.13 20.07 27.12
N ASP A 170 -18.04 19.96 28.09
CA ASP A 170 -18.96 21.06 28.44
C ASP A 170 -18.16 22.29 28.89
N SER A 171 -18.63 23.48 28.50
CA SER A 171 -17.96 24.76 28.82
C SER A 171 -18.20 25.22 30.24
#